data_AF-A0AAJ6DGD5-F1
#
_entry.id   AF-A0AAJ6DGD5-F1
#
_cell.length_a   1.000
_cell.length_b   1.000
_cell.length_c   1.000
_cell.angle_alpha   90.00
_cell.angle_beta   90.00
_cell.angle_gamma   90.00
#
_symmetry.space_group_name_H-M   'P 1'
#
loop_
_entity.id
_entity.type
_entity.pdbx_description
1 polymer ?
#
loop_
_entity_poly.entity_id
_entity_poly.type
_entity_poly.pdbx_seq_one_letter_code
_entity_poly.pdbx_strand_id
1 'polypeptide(L)'
;MRTTWADRPASGPVGAALALAGIAAGVLVGDGGLDTVVGCGFPSDGYPSQTAKDWVTGADHVVVATPTAEKDTNRRDFDEGAIRYQTDRAVTFRTDDVLWSSQQPRHALGQDFEMVAAGWRVHRESGDRAKRTTAAAPRLEPGHTYLLALRWVTDQWVVLGEGASVPYDQGTVGRGEWCGRTLSEDDVARGERFSRVDDHSLEKTAHGKDEQAVRQELERAGAHPRTGSR
;
A
#
# COMPACT_ATOMS: atom_id res chain seq x y z
N MET A 1 16.26 86.17 9.82
CA MET A 1 17.02 85.27 8.91
C MET A 1 16.27 83.93 8.89
N ARG A 2 15.55 83.63 7.80
CA ARG A 2 15.91 82.61 6.77
C ARG A 2 16.02 81.19 7.39
N THR A 3 14.94 80.39 7.32
CA THR A 3 14.68 79.23 6.39
C THR A 3 15.23 77.90 6.97
N THR A 4 14.62 76.71 6.89
CA THR A 4 13.56 76.17 6.01
C THR A 4 12.96 74.84 6.54
N TRP A 5 11.62 74.72 6.48
CA TRP A 5 10.80 73.60 5.96
C TRP A 5 10.71 72.27 6.73
N ALA A 6 9.50 72.02 7.25
CA ALA A 6 8.98 70.72 7.63
C ALA A 6 8.13 70.17 6.48
N ASP A 7 8.43 68.97 6.01
CA ASP A 7 7.59 68.24 5.07
C ASP A 7 6.42 67.56 5.81
N ARG A 8 5.22 67.77 5.28
CA ARG A 8 4.09 66.82 5.35
C ARG A 8 3.92 66.24 3.94
N PRO A 9 3.51 64.97 3.84
CA PRO A 9 2.12 64.71 3.43
C PRO A 9 1.50 63.58 4.27
N ALA A 10 0.27 63.70 4.78
CA ALA A 10 -1.04 63.64 4.11
C ALA A 10 -1.67 62.24 4.23
N SER A 11 -2.90 62.27 4.74
CA SER A 11 -3.79 61.15 5.04
C SER A 11 -4.30 60.43 3.78
N GLY A 12 -4.57 59.13 3.88
CA GLY A 12 -5.36 58.37 2.90
C GLY A 12 -5.44 56.87 3.22
N PRO A 13 -6.64 56.26 3.33
CA PRO A 13 -6.81 54.84 3.64
C PRO A 13 -6.80 54.00 2.36
N VAL A 14 -5.92 53.00 2.29
CA VAL A 14 -5.93 52.01 1.20
C VAL A 14 -5.74 50.63 1.82
N GLY A 15 -6.79 49.82 1.72
CA GLY A 15 -6.75 48.42 2.10
C GLY A 15 -5.85 47.61 1.19
N ALA A 16 -5.37 46.48 1.71
CA ALA A 16 -5.05 45.31 0.91
C ALA A 16 -5.04 44.11 1.85
N ALA A 17 -5.99 43.21 1.62
CA ALA A 17 -6.05 41.88 2.22
C ALA A 17 -4.72 41.15 1.98
N LEU A 18 -4.06 40.74 3.06
CA LEU A 18 -2.91 39.84 2.95
C LEU A 18 -3.45 38.42 2.73
N ALA A 19 -3.26 37.99 1.49
CA ALA A 19 -3.65 36.71 0.95
C ALA A 19 -3.06 35.54 1.74
N LEU A 20 -3.93 34.56 1.98
CA LEU A 20 -3.60 33.19 2.34
C LEU A 20 -2.60 32.63 1.33
N ALA A 21 -1.34 32.45 1.73
CA ALA A 21 -0.40 31.62 1.00
C ALA A 21 -0.69 30.15 1.34
N GLY A 22 -1.79 29.62 0.79
CA GLY A 22 -2.01 28.19 0.71
C GLY A 22 -1.02 27.61 -0.29
N ILE A 23 0.00 26.89 0.19
CA ILE A 23 0.85 26.09 -0.69
C ILE A 23 0.03 24.87 -1.11
N ALA A 24 -0.77 25.05 -2.16
CA ALA A 24 -1.34 23.95 -2.93
C ALA A 24 -0.24 23.43 -3.86
N ALA A 25 0.62 22.54 -3.35
CA ALA A 25 1.46 21.71 -4.20
C ALA A 25 0.63 20.49 -4.63
N GLY A 26 -0.12 20.65 -5.72
CA GLY A 26 -0.77 19.54 -6.40
C GLY A 26 0.29 18.69 -7.11
N VAL A 27 0.48 17.46 -6.64
CA VAL A 27 1.14 16.41 -7.42
C VAL A 27 0.02 15.52 -7.98
N LEU A 28 -0.34 15.80 -9.22
CA LEU A 28 -1.19 14.95 -10.06
C LEU A 28 -0.32 13.83 -10.65
N VAL A 29 -0.34 12.67 -10.02
CA VAL A 29 -0.05 11.39 -10.66
C VAL A 29 -1.16 10.46 -10.22
N GLY A 30 -1.97 10.01 -11.18
CA GLY A 30 -3.14 9.17 -10.93
C GLY A 30 -2.78 7.71 -11.10
N ASP A 31 -3.03 6.94 -10.04
CA ASP A 31 -3.08 5.48 -9.96
C ASP A 31 -4.24 5.12 -9.01
N GLY A 32 -4.52 3.83 -8.76
CA GLY A 32 -5.80 3.30 -8.27
C GLY A 32 -6.30 3.79 -6.90
N GLY A 33 -7.48 3.27 -6.52
CA GLY A 33 -8.29 3.58 -5.31
C GLY A 33 -7.50 3.99 -4.07
N LEU A 34 -6.53 3.14 -3.71
CA LEU A 34 -5.66 3.27 -2.54
C LEU A 34 -4.25 3.78 -2.88
N ASP A 35 -3.85 3.87 -4.15
CA ASP A 35 -2.57 4.47 -4.60
C ASP A 35 -2.56 5.99 -4.44
N THR A 36 -3.75 6.59 -4.31
CA THR A 36 -3.93 8.02 -4.01
C THR A 36 -3.67 8.36 -2.54
N VAL A 37 -3.48 7.35 -1.67
CA VAL A 37 -2.95 7.54 -0.32
C VAL A 37 -1.43 7.73 -0.43
N VAL A 38 -1.01 8.98 -0.70
CA VAL A 38 0.41 9.37 -0.77
C VAL A 38 1.13 8.97 0.53
N GLY A 39 2.20 8.19 0.40
CA GLY A 39 3.04 7.89 1.57
C GLY A 39 4.15 6.85 1.44
N CYS A 40 4.36 6.23 0.29
CA CYS A 40 5.29 5.11 0.18
C CYS A 40 6.04 5.15 -1.16
N GLY A 41 7.22 4.54 -1.27
CA GLY A 41 8.25 4.76 -2.31
C GLY A 41 7.86 4.53 -3.79
N PHE A 42 8.68 3.80 -4.56
CA PHE A 42 8.34 3.40 -5.94
C PHE A 42 7.90 1.93 -5.97
N PRO A 43 6.85 1.56 -6.73
CA PRO A 43 6.41 0.17 -6.82
C PRO A 43 7.52 -0.73 -7.37
N SER A 44 7.66 -1.93 -6.81
CA SER A 44 8.54 -2.97 -7.34
C SER A 44 7.78 -4.29 -7.44
N ASP A 45 7.02 -4.46 -8.52
CA ASP A 45 6.26 -5.68 -8.76
C ASP A 45 7.14 -6.74 -9.44
N GLY A 46 7.27 -7.91 -8.79
CA GLY A 46 7.94 -9.07 -9.39
C GLY A 46 7.08 -9.79 -10.44
N TYR A 47 5.76 -9.64 -10.34
CA TYR A 47 4.76 -10.28 -11.20
C TYR A 47 3.54 -9.36 -11.39
N PRO A 48 2.77 -9.52 -12.49
CA PRO A 48 1.46 -8.90 -12.60
C PRO A 48 0.59 -9.26 -11.39
N SER A 49 -0.05 -8.26 -10.79
CA SER A 49 -0.74 -8.41 -9.51
C SER A 49 -2.02 -7.59 -9.39
N GLN A 50 -2.51 -6.99 -10.46
CA GLN A 50 -3.57 -5.99 -10.35
C GLN A 50 -4.96 -6.61 -10.45
N THR A 51 -5.16 -7.55 -11.37
CA THR A 51 -6.49 -8.09 -11.69
C THR A 51 -6.70 -9.50 -11.14
N ALA A 52 -7.97 -9.95 -11.04
CA ALA A 52 -8.29 -11.34 -10.70
C ALA A 52 -7.61 -12.34 -11.65
N LYS A 53 -7.48 -11.97 -12.93
CA LYS A 53 -6.77 -12.76 -13.93
C LYS A 53 -5.28 -12.88 -13.63
N ASP A 54 -4.64 -11.80 -13.19
CA ASP A 54 -3.24 -11.83 -12.79
C ASP A 54 -3.05 -12.75 -11.58
N TRP A 55 -3.93 -12.64 -10.58
CA TRP A 55 -3.90 -13.44 -9.38
C TRP A 55 -4.04 -14.94 -9.69
N VAL A 56 -5.08 -15.35 -10.43
CA VAL A 56 -5.27 -16.77 -10.77
C VAL A 56 -4.20 -17.31 -11.73
N THR A 57 -3.51 -16.43 -12.48
CA THR A 57 -2.40 -16.84 -13.37
C THR A 57 -1.09 -16.99 -12.60
N GLY A 58 -0.83 -16.09 -11.65
CA GLY A 58 0.46 -15.95 -10.99
C GLY A 58 0.55 -16.69 -9.65
N ALA A 59 -0.53 -16.71 -8.87
CA ALA A 59 -0.53 -17.21 -7.51
C ALA A 59 -0.60 -18.74 -7.45
N ASP A 60 -0.07 -19.29 -6.37
CA ASP A 60 -0.35 -20.66 -5.94
C ASP A 60 -1.62 -20.70 -5.09
N HIS A 61 -1.82 -19.70 -4.23
CA HIS A 61 -2.98 -19.57 -3.35
C HIS A 61 -3.43 -18.11 -3.23
N VAL A 62 -4.73 -17.88 -3.07
CA VAL A 62 -5.28 -16.60 -2.61
C VAL A 62 -5.95 -16.84 -1.27
N VAL A 63 -5.57 -16.06 -0.26
CA VAL A 63 -5.98 -16.30 1.14
C VAL A 63 -6.41 -15.05 1.87
N VAL A 64 -7.22 -15.27 2.91
CA VAL A 64 -7.37 -14.34 4.03
C VAL A 64 -6.34 -14.75 5.09
N ALA A 65 -5.53 -13.80 5.56
CA ALA A 65 -4.49 -14.08 6.55
C ALA A 65 -4.29 -12.93 7.55
N THR A 66 -3.95 -13.31 8.78
CA THR A 66 -3.63 -12.38 9.87
C THR A 66 -2.18 -12.57 10.33
N PRO A 67 -1.36 -11.50 10.37
CA PRO A 67 -0.05 -11.55 11.00
C PRO A 67 -0.18 -11.82 12.50
N THR A 68 0.52 -12.85 12.99
CA THR A 68 0.50 -13.28 14.40
C THR A 68 1.79 -12.97 15.14
N ALA A 69 2.91 -12.85 14.42
CA ALA A 69 4.19 -12.50 14.99
C ALA A 69 5.07 -11.79 13.95
N GLU A 70 6.03 -11.01 14.44
CA GLU A 70 7.08 -10.43 13.60
C GLU A 70 8.42 -10.38 14.32
N LYS A 71 9.50 -10.47 13.53
CA LYS A 71 10.88 -10.41 14.02
C LYS A 71 11.76 -9.65 13.03
N ASP A 72 12.61 -8.75 13.54
CA ASP A 72 13.62 -8.06 12.74
C ASP A 72 14.63 -9.06 12.14
N THR A 73 14.91 -8.91 10.84
CA THR A 73 15.85 -9.74 10.07
C THR A 73 16.67 -8.88 9.10
N ASN A 74 17.65 -9.50 8.42
CA ASN A 74 18.38 -8.91 7.29
C ASN A 74 18.90 -7.49 7.53
N ARG A 75 19.54 -7.27 8.70
CA ARG A 75 20.16 -5.98 9.01
C ARG A 75 21.24 -5.65 7.98
N ARG A 76 21.16 -4.43 7.45
CA ARG A 76 22.14 -3.84 6.53
C ARG A 76 22.60 -2.52 7.11
N ASP A 77 23.85 -2.45 7.53
CA ASP A 77 24.51 -1.24 8.00
C ASP A 77 25.01 -0.39 6.83
N PHE A 78 25.02 0.91 7.02
CA PHE A 78 25.55 1.88 6.08
C PHE A 78 26.68 2.67 6.74
N ASP A 79 27.77 2.90 6.01
CA ASP A 79 28.90 3.66 6.54
C ASP A 79 28.64 5.17 6.54
N GLU A 80 27.85 5.65 5.57
CA GLU A 80 27.60 7.07 5.33
C GLU A 80 26.10 7.41 5.30
N GLY A 81 25.77 8.70 5.34
CA GLY A 81 24.41 9.21 5.24
C GLY A 81 23.60 9.20 6.54
N ALA A 82 22.36 9.68 6.45
CA ALA A 82 21.46 9.89 7.59
C ALA A 82 20.94 8.59 8.24
N ILE A 83 21.00 7.47 7.52
CA ILE A 83 20.58 6.16 8.01
C ILE A 83 21.81 5.39 8.48
N ARG A 84 21.75 4.83 9.69
CA ARG A 84 22.79 3.96 10.25
C ARG A 84 22.65 2.53 9.75
N TYR A 85 21.43 1.99 9.85
CA TYR A 85 21.12 0.67 9.33
C TYR A 85 19.64 0.57 8.98
N GLN A 86 19.31 -0.44 8.19
CA GLN A 86 17.94 -0.85 7.93
C GLN A 86 17.76 -2.35 8.11
N THR A 87 16.55 -2.78 8.45
CA THR A 87 16.17 -4.19 8.62
C THR A 87 15.00 -4.54 7.71
N ASP A 88 14.86 -5.82 7.43
CA ASP A 88 13.57 -6.42 7.03
C ASP A 88 12.92 -7.03 8.28
N ARG A 89 11.76 -7.65 8.09
CA ARG A 89 11.12 -8.45 9.12
C ARG A 89 10.60 -9.75 8.53
N ALA A 90 10.81 -10.84 9.26
CA ALA A 90 10.05 -12.06 9.07
C ALA A 90 8.71 -11.88 9.77
N VAL A 91 7.63 -12.13 9.05
CA VAL A 91 6.25 -11.99 9.53
C VAL A 91 5.59 -13.35 9.42
N THR A 92 5.13 -13.87 10.56
CA THR A 92 4.36 -15.10 10.62
C THR A 92 2.89 -14.76 10.49
N PHE A 93 2.21 -15.47 9.60
CA PHE A 93 0.78 -15.35 9.35
C PHE A 93 0.08 -16.63 9.75
N ARG A 94 -1.14 -16.48 10.27
CA ARG A 94 -2.15 -17.54 10.27
C ARG A 94 -2.98 -17.42 9.00
N THR A 95 -3.21 -18.53 8.32
CA THR A 95 -4.20 -18.62 7.23
C THR A 95 -5.58 -18.75 7.85
N ASP A 96 -6.41 -17.71 7.71
CA ASP A 96 -7.78 -17.72 8.23
C ASP A 96 -8.74 -18.40 7.26
N ASP A 97 -8.55 -18.18 5.95
CA ASP A 97 -9.32 -18.84 4.89
C ASP A 97 -8.52 -18.93 3.57
N VAL A 98 -8.81 -19.95 2.78
CA VAL A 98 -8.29 -20.13 1.41
C VAL A 98 -9.40 -19.85 0.41
N LEU A 99 -9.29 -18.72 -0.28
CA LEU A 99 -10.28 -18.26 -1.24
C LEU A 99 -10.16 -18.98 -2.58
N TRP A 100 -8.92 -19.25 -3.00
CA TRP A 100 -8.62 -19.93 -4.25
C TRP A 100 -7.26 -20.63 -4.16
N SER A 101 -7.10 -21.71 -4.92
CA SER A 101 -5.81 -22.39 -5.11
C SER A 101 -5.64 -22.78 -6.56
N SER A 102 -4.41 -22.68 -7.05
CA SER A 102 -4.04 -23.25 -8.34
C SER A 102 -4.30 -24.75 -8.33
N GLN A 103 -4.66 -25.32 -9.49
CA GLN A 103 -4.83 -26.77 -9.64
C GLN A 103 -3.51 -27.53 -9.40
N GLN A 104 -2.39 -26.86 -9.62
CA GLN A 104 -1.04 -27.39 -9.41
C GLN A 104 -0.20 -26.33 -8.69
N PRO A 105 -0.42 -26.13 -7.38
CA PRO A 105 0.36 -25.16 -6.62
C PRO A 105 1.80 -25.67 -6.47
N ARG A 106 2.77 -24.76 -6.55
CA ARG A 106 4.20 -25.08 -6.41
C ARG A 106 4.56 -25.63 -5.03
N HIS A 107 3.82 -25.18 -4.02
CA HIS A 107 3.97 -25.61 -2.64
C HIS A 107 2.58 -25.63 -1.99
N ALA A 108 2.33 -26.59 -1.10
CA ALA A 108 1.09 -26.61 -0.32
C ALA A 108 1.12 -25.52 0.76
N LEU A 109 -0.01 -24.84 0.98
CA LEU A 109 -0.15 -23.87 2.07
C LEU A 109 -0.50 -24.57 3.39
N GLY A 110 0.17 -24.17 4.46
CA GLY A 110 -0.10 -24.63 5.83
C GLY A 110 -1.17 -23.80 6.54
N GLN A 111 -1.41 -24.11 7.82
CA GLN A 111 -2.20 -23.24 8.70
C GLN A 111 -1.46 -21.96 9.07
N ASP A 112 -0.13 -22.01 9.08
CA ASP A 112 0.75 -20.88 9.29
C ASP A 112 1.77 -20.81 8.15
N PHE A 113 2.21 -19.60 7.83
CA PHE A 113 3.26 -19.36 6.85
C PHE A 113 4.04 -18.10 7.17
N GLU A 114 5.25 -17.97 6.62
CA GLU A 114 6.09 -16.79 6.80
C GLU A 114 6.32 -16.04 5.49
N MET A 115 6.37 -14.71 5.59
CA MET A 115 6.81 -13.82 4.52
C MET A 115 7.87 -12.85 5.04
N VAL A 116 8.71 -12.36 4.13
CA VAL A 116 9.61 -11.24 4.41
C VAL A 116 8.92 -9.94 4.01
N ALA A 117 8.94 -8.95 4.90
CA ALA A 117 8.38 -7.64 4.64
C ALA A 117 9.34 -6.52 5.09
N ALA A 118 9.01 -5.28 4.72
CA ALA A 118 9.82 -4.12 5.07
C ALA A 118 9.84 -3.90 6.60
N GLY A 119 11.04 -3.81 7.17
CA GLY A 119 11.27 -3.58 8.59
C GLY A 119 11.46 -2.11 8.93
N TRP A 120 12.63 -1.76 9.45
CA TRP A 120 12.90 -0.43 9.99
C TRP A 120 14.07 0.24 9.28
N ARG A 121 14.06 1.57 9.27
CA ARG A 121 15.26 2.40 9.07
C ARG A 121 15.62 3.01 10.41
N VAL A 122 16.90 3.05 10.73
CA VAL A 122 17.39 3.64 11.98
C VAL A 122 18.27 4.81 11.66
N HIS A 123 17.90 5.98 12.17
CA HIS A 123 18.60 7.23 11.93
C HIS A 123 19.92 7.27 12.72
N ARG A 124 20.97 7.78 12.08
CA ARG A 124 22.33 7.78 12.66
C ARG A 124 22.47 8.69 13.86
N GLU A 125 21.95 9.90 13.76
CA GLU A 125 22.15 10.94 14.78
C GLU A 125 21.26 10.73 16.00
N SER A 126 19.95 10.49 15.78
CA SER A 126 19.00 10.33 16.88
C SER A 126 18.89 8.90 17.39
N GLY A 127 19.22 7.90 16.57
CA GLY A 127 18.91 6.49 16.86
C GLY A 127 17.44 6.13 16.65
N ASP A 128 16.61 7.06 16.19
CA ASP A 128 15.18 6.83 16.01
C ASP A 128 14.91 5.76 14.95
N ARG A 129 13.87 4.96 15.20
CA ARG A 129 13.40 3.94 14.28
C ARG A 129 12.20 4.44 13.50
N ALA A 130 12.34 4.48 12.18
CA ALA A 130 11.26 4.79 11.26
C ALA A 130 10.79 3.52 10.55
N LYS A 131 9.46 3.33 10.54
CA LYS A 131 8.78 2.29 9.78
C LYS A 131 9.12 2.42 8.28
N ARG A 132 9.71 1.38 7.67
CA ARG A 132 9.85 1.30 6.20
C ARG A 132 8.54 0.87 5.56
N THR A 133 8.17 1.49 4.45
CA THR A 133 6.96 1.18 3.69
C THR A 133 7.27 0.85 2.23
N THR A 134 6.34 0.17 1.57
CA THR A 134 6.29 -0.22 0.15
C THR A 134 5.22 0.60 -0.56
N ALA A 135 5.43 0.98 -1.83
CA ALA A 135 4.81 2.16 -2.44
C ALA A 135 3.28 2.13 -2.51
N ALA A 136 2.73 0.96 -2.77
CA ALA A 136 1.31 0.71 -2.93
C ALA A 136 0.86 -0.57 -2.22
N ALA A 137 1.39 -0.83 -1.02
CA ALA A 137 1.03 -2.03 -0.27
C ALA A 137 0.93 -1.77 1.24
N PRO A 138 0.06 -2.53 1.94
CA PRO A 138 0.06 -2.56 3.39
C PRO A 138 1.43 -2.96 3.93
N ARG A 139 1.75 -2.46 5.11
CA ARG A 139 2.93 -2.87 5.86
C ARG A 139 2.65 -4.13 6.68
N LEU A 140 1.57 -4.87 6.44
CA LEU A 140 1.30 -6.21 6.98
C LEU A 140 1.55 -6.30 8.49
N GLU A 141 0.84 -5.50 9.27
CA GLU A 141 1.01 -5.33 10.70
C GLU A 141 0.08 -6.26 11.52
N PRO A 142 0.53 -6.77 12.68
CA PRO A 142 -0.35 -7.46 13.61
C PRO A 142 -1.56 -6.61 14.02
N GLY A 143 -2.69 -7.28 14.25
CA GLY A 143 -3.97 -6.62 14.57
C GLY A 143 -4.83 -6.29 13.34
N HIS A 144 -4.34 -6.58 12.14
CA HIS A 144 -5.04 -6.42 10.88
C HIS A 144 -5.20 -7.75 10.13
N THR A 145 -6.12 -7.79 9.18
CA THR A 145 -6.36 -8.94 8.29
C THR A 145 -6.17 -8.50 6.85
N TYR A 146 -5.65 -9.40 6.01
CA TYR A 146 -5.29 -9.10 4.62
C TYR A 146 -5.77 -10.19 3.66
N LEU A 147 -6.07 -9.78 2.43
CA LEU A 147 -6.13 -10.66 1.27
C LEU A 147 -4.75 -10.71 0.61
N LEU A 148 -4.22 -11.92 0.40
CA LEU A 148 -2.89 -12.12 -0.16
C LEU A 148 -2.95 -13.11 -1.33
N ALA A 149 -2.43 -12.70 -2.50
CA ALA A 149 -2.17 -13.60 -3.61
C ALA A 149 -0.73 -14.12 -3.51
N LEU A 150 -0.59 -15.31 -2.96
CA LEU A 150 0.68 -15.91 -2.56
C LEU A 150 1.27 -16.74 -3.70
N ARG A 151 2.60 -16.64 -3.84
CA ARG A 151 3.40 -17.45 -4.75
C ARG A 151 4.63 -17.98 -4.01
N TRP A 152 4.98 -19.23 -4.25
CA TRP A 152 6.21 -19.82 -3.76
C TRP A 152 7.37 -19.52 -4.71
N VAL A 153 8.41 -18.84 -4.21
CA VAL A 153 9.61 -18.47 -4.97
C VAL A 153 10.82 -18.69 -4.09
N THR A 154 11.78 -19.52 -4.51
CA THR A 154 13.07 -19.72 -3.81
C THR A 154 12.87 -19.94 -2.29
N ASP A 155 12.09 -20.97 -1.97
CA ASP A 155 11.84 -21.45 -0.60
C ASP A 155 11.15 -20.45 0.36
N GLN A 156 10.36 -19.52 -0.18
CA GLN A 156 9.59 -18.57 0.60
C GLN A 156 8.26 -18.20 -0.09
N TRP A 157 7.28 -17.82 0.72
CA TRP A 157 6.07 -17.18 0.24
C TRP A 157 6.34 -15.70 -0.03
N VAL A 158 5.89 -15.25 -1.20
CA VAL A 158 5.86 -13.84 -1.59
C VAL A 158 4.46 -13.50 -2.10
N VAL A 159 4.10 -12.22 -2.05
CA VAL A 159 2.99 -11.71 -2.86
C VAL A 159 3.46 -11.47 -4.30
N LEU A 160 2.55 -11.55 -5.26
CA LEU A 160 2.87 -11.33 -6.69
C LEU A 160 3.47 -9.93 -6.94
N GLY A 161 2.91 -8.93 -6.28
CA GLY A 161 3.26 -7.52 -6.38
C GLY A 161 2.45 -6.75 -5.35
N GLU A 162 2.60 -5.43 -5.33
CA GLU A 162 1.97 -4.58 -4.33
C GLU A 162 0.43 -4.67 -4.38
N GLY A 163 -0.15 -4.71 -5.58
CA GLY A 163 -1.59 -4.92 -5.80
C GLY A 163 -2.12 -6.32 -5.40
N ALA A 164 -1.26 -7.25 -4.99
CA ALA A 164 -1.63 -8.58 -4.49
C ALA A 164 -1.64 -8.69 -2.96
N SER A 165 -1.55 -7.55 -2.27
CA SER A 165 -1.72 -7.44 -0.81
C SER A 165 -2.74 -6.37 -0.49
N VAL A 166 -3.93 -6.77 -0.02
CA VAL A 166 -5.07 -5.87 0.14
C VAL A 166 -5.56 -5.88 1.58
N PRO A 167 -5.81 -4.72 2.21
CA PRO A 167 -6.42 -4.64 3.54
C PRO A 167 -7.81 -5.31 3.58
N TYR A 168 -8.10 -6.05 4.64
CA TYR A 168 -9.32 -6.85 4.77
C TYR A 168 -9.87 -6.91 6.21
N ASP A 169 -9.74 -5.81 6.95
CA ASP A 169 -10.27 -5.75 8.31
C ASP A 169 -11.79 -5.90 8.31
N GLN A 170 -12.30 -6.63 9.31
CA GLN A 170 -13.73 -6.87 9.52
C GLN A 170 -14.43 -7.47 8.29
N GLY A 171 -13.70 -8.27 7.50
CA GLY A 171 -14.26 -8.95 6.33
C GLY A 171 -14.59 -8.01 5.16
N THR A 172 -13.99 -6.82 5.11
CA THR A 172 -14.29 -5.80 4.08
C THR A 172 -13.05 -5.47 3.26
N VAL A 173 -13.12 -5.66 1.93
CA VAL A 173 -12.02 -5.34 1.01
C VAL A 173 -11.68 -3.85 1.04
N GLY A 174 -10.39 -3.55 1.17
CA GLY A 174 -9.83 -2.20 1.18
C GLY A 174 -9.91 -1.52 2.55
N ARG A 175 -10.42 -2.20 3.58
CA ARG A 175 -10.48 -1.68 4.95
C ARG A 175 -9.27 -2.15 5.75
N GLY A 176 -8.62 -1.23 6.46
CA GLY A 176 -7.59 -1.57 7.45
C GLY A 176 -6.31 -0.77 7.27
N GLU A 177 -5.18 -1.42 7.56
CA GLU A 177 -3.86 -0.79 7.50
C GLU A 177 -3.37 -0.62 6.06
N TRP A 178 -2.86 0.57 5.76
CA TRP A 178 -2.16 0.90 4.53
C TRP A 178 -0.93 1.73 4.85
N CYS A 179 0.23 1.39 4.29
CA CYS A 179 1.44 2.18 4.45
C CYS A 179 1.86 2.45 5.92
N GLY A 180 1.61 1.50 6.81
CA GLY A 180 1.88 1.56 8.26
C GLY A 180 0.88 2.38 9.07
N ARG A 181 -0.28 2.72 8.49
CA ARG A 181 -1.35 3.51 9.13
C ARG A 181 -2.70 2.84 8.91
N THR A 182 -3.54 2.77 9.92
CA THR A 182 -4.94 2.35 9.75
C THR A 182 -5.73 3.43 9.02
N LEU A 183 -6.34 3.10 7.90
CA LEU A 183 -7.19 4.01 7.13
C LEU A 183 -8.61 4.03 7.69
N SER A 184 -9.21 5.22 7.76
CA SER A 184 -10.64 5.37 8.02
C SER A 184 -11.46 5.19 6.73
N GLU A 185 -12.77 4.97 6.86
CA GLU A 185 -13.68 4.93 5.71
C GLU A 185 -13.63 6.24 4.89
N ASP A 186 -13.43 7.38 5.55
CA ASP A 186 -13.28 8.69 4.91
C ASP A 186 -11.97 8.83 4.13
N ASP A 187 -10.88 8.23 4.61
CA ASP A 187 -9.59 8.24 3.92
C ASP A 187 -9.66 7.42 2.63
N VAL A 188 -10.30 6.25 2.71
CA VAL A 188 -10.57 5.37 1.58
C VAL A 188 -11.47 6.06 0.54
N ALA A 189 -12.61 6.60 0.98
CA ALA A 189 -13.55 7.31 0.10
C ALA A 189 -12.92 8.55 -0.55
N ARG A 190 -11.98 9.20 0.14
CA ARG A 190 -11.20 10.30 -0.41
C ARG A 190 -10.22 9.81 -1.47
N GLY A 191 -9.54 8.69 -1.24
CA GLY A 191 -8.63 8.10 -2.22
C GLY A 191 -9.32 7.67 -3.52
N GLU A 192 -10.44 6.97 -3.41
CA GLU A 192 -11.27 6.56 -4.57
C GLU A 192 -11.66 7.75 -5.46
N ARG A 193 -11.97 8.91 -4.87
CA ARG A 193 -12.33 10.13 -5.63
C ARG A 193 -11.17 10.68 -6.46
N PHE A 194 -9.92 10.36 -6.12
CA PHE A 194 -8.74 10.81 -6.84
C PHE A 194 -8.19 9.74 -7.81
N SER A 195 -8.83 8.58 -7.86
CA SER A 195 -8.39 7.43 -8.65
C SER A 195 -8.91 7.51 -10.08
N ARG A 196 -8.18 6.94 -11.04
CA ARG A 196 -8.66 6.87 -12.43
C ARG A 196 -9.83 5.90 -12.53
N VAL A 197 -10.90 6.33 -13.22
CA VAL A 197 -12.14 5.54 -13.41
C VAL A 197 -11.86 4.22 -14.13
N ASP A 198 -10.85 4.18 -15.01
CA ASP A 198 -10.56 3.07 -15.92
C ASP A 198 -9.63 1.97 -15.35
N ASP A 199 -9.29 2.02 -14.07
CA ASP A 199 -8.58 0.91 -13.40
C ASP A 199 -9.55 -0.23 -13.06
N HIS A 200 -9.12 -1.47 -13.33
CA HIS A 200 -9.88 -2.71 -13.20
C HIS A 200 -9.23 -3.68 -12.21
N SER A 201 -8.50 -3.17 -11.21
CA SER A 201 -7.92 -4.01 -10.16
C SER A 201 -8.99 -4.85 -9.44
N LEU A 202 -8.59 -6.03 -8.95
CA LEU A 202 -9.47 -6.90 -8.17
C LEU A 202 -9.92 -6.19 -6.90
N GLU A 203 -8.99 -5.53 -6.21
CA GLU A 203 -9.28 -4.71 -5.04
C GLU A 203 -10.42 -3.72 -5.32
N LYS A 204 -10.30 -2.91 -6.37
CA LYS A 204 -11.31 -1.90 -6.70
C LYS A 204 -12.66 -2.53 -7.09
N THR A 205 -12.63 -3.64 -7.81
CA THR A 205 -13.84 -4.39 -8.20
C THR A 205 -14.57 -4.96 -6.98
N ALA A 206 -13.81 -5.40 -5.97
CA ALA A 206 -14.32 -5.99 -4.74
C ALA A 206 -14.43 -4.99 -3.58
N HIS A 207 -14.08 -3.72 -3.78
CA HIS A 207 -13.98 -2.72 -2.73
C HIS A 207 -15.28 -2.59 -1.92
N GLY A 208 -15.16 -2.58 -0.59
CA GLY A 208 -16.32 -2.51 0.31
C GLY A 208 -17.18 -3.78 0.35
N LYS A 209 -16.78 -4.86 -0.36
CA LYS A 209 -17.47 -6.15 -0.36
C LYS A 209 -16.74 -7.17 0.50
N ASP A 210 -17.31 -8.36 0.60
CA ASP A 210 -16.82 -9.48 1.38
C ASP A 210 -16.02 -10.50 0.54
N GLU A 211 -15.57 -11.57 1.20
CA GLU A 211 -14.81 -12.67 0.62
C GLU A 211 -15.56 -13.39 -0.51
N GLN A 212 -16.89 -13.41 -0.48
CA GLN A 212 -17.70 -14.09 -1.49
C GLN A 212 -17.62 -13.36 -2.82
N ALA A 213 -17.61 -12.02 -2.78
CA ALA A 213 -17.36 -11.22 -3.98
C ALA A 213 -15.97 -11.52 -4.57
N VAL A 214 -14.94 -11.64 -3.73
CA VAL A 214 -13.58 -11.97 -4.17
C VAL A 214 -13.52 -13.36 -4.81
N ARG A 215 -14.11 -14.38 -4.16
CA ARG A 215 -14.20 -15.76 -4.70
C ARG A 215 -14.84 -15.76 -6.08
N GLN A 216 -15.97 -15.06 -6.25
CA GLN A 216 -16.66 -14.98 -7.54
C GLN A 216 -15.79 -14.36 -8.65
N GLU A 217 -15.04 -13.29 -8.36
CA GLU A 217 -14.14 -12.70 -9.37
C GLU A 217 -13.00 -13.65 -9.74
N LEU A 218 -12.42 -14.36 -8.76
CA LEU A 218 -11.36 -15.35 -9.00
C LEU A 218 -11.89 -16.55 -9.81
N GLU A 219 -13.07 -17.05 -9.48
CA GLU A 219 -13.72 -18.14 -10.21
C GLU A 219 -14.03 -17.74 -11.65
N ARG A 220 -14.60 -16.54 -11.87
CA ARG A 220 -14.84 -16.02 -13.22
C ARG A 220 -13.53 -15.91 -13.99
N ALA A 221 -12.47 -15.39 -13.38
CA ALA A 221 -11.17 -15.27 -14.03
C ALA A 221 -10.56 -16.64 -14.38
N GLY A 222 -10.69 -17.63 -13.50
CA GLY A 222 -10.20 -18.99 -13.71
C GLY A 222 -11.02 -19.82 -14.72
N ALA A 223 -12.31 -19.51 -14.87
CA ALA A 223 -13.21 -20.20 -15.79
C ALA A 223 -13.04 -19.78 -17.26
N HIS A 224 -12.39 -18.64 -17.55
CA HIS A 224 -12.11 -18.22 -18.92
C HIS A 224 -10.84 -18.93 -19.44
N PRO A 225 -10.95 -19.89 -20.37
CA PRO A 225 -9.78 -20.52 -20.97
C PRO A 225 -9.00 -19.47 -21.78
N ARG A 226 -7.67 -19.61 -21.85
CA ARG A 226 -6.84 -18.82 -22.79
C ARG A 226 -7.41 -19.02 -24.19
N THR A 227 -8.03 -17.99 -24.76
CA THR A 227 -8.17 -17.89 -26.22
C THR A 227 -6.78 -17.69 -26.79
N GLY A 228 -6.10 -18.82 -27.05
CA GLY A 228 -4.83 -18.83 -27.76
C GLY A 228 -5.04 -18.28 -29.16
N SER A 229 -4.36 -17.18 -29.48
CA SER A 229 -4.11 -16.77 -30.85
C SER A 229 -3.23 -17.82 -31.52
N ARG A 230 -3.73 -18.36 -32.64
CA ARG A 230 -3.01 -19.26 -33.55
C ARG A 230 -1.82 -18.58 -34.20
#